data_AF-A0AAW8AR33-F1
#
_entry.id   AF-A0AAW8AR33-F1
#
_cell.length_a   1.000
_cell.length_b   1.000
_cell.length_c   1.000
_cell.angle_alpha   90.00
_cell.angle_beta   90.00
_cell.angle_gamma   90.00
#
_symmetry.space_group_name_H-M   'P 1'
#
loop_
_entity.id
_entity.type
_entity.pdbx_description
1 polymer ?
#
loop_
_entity_poly.entity_id
_entity_poly.type
_entity_poly.pdbx_seq_one_letter_code
_entity_poly.pdbx_strand_id
1 'polypeptide(L)'
;SYGPYSRAMVRICKEESFHQRQGYEILLTMMRHGTQAQKDMVQDAINRLWWPSLMMFGPSDEHSPNSAQSMAWKIKRQSNDELRQRFIDQT
;
A
#
# COMPACT_ATOMS: atom_id res chain seq x y z
N SER A 1 -2.57 11.72 16.10
CA SER A 1 -2.66 12.61 17.27
C SER A 1 -1.74 13.82 17.16
N TYR A 2 -0.59 13.71 16.48
CA TYR A 2 0.37 14.80 16.31
C TYR A 2 0.11 15.64 15.04
N GLY A 3 -0.10 16.95 15.20
CA GLY A 3 -0.56 17.86 14.15
C GLY A 3 0.40 18.01 12.95
N PRO A 4 1.72 18.24 13.15
CA PRO A 4 2.67 18.37 12.05
C PRO A 4 2.71 17.15 11.15
N TYR A 5 2.72 15.95 11.74
CA TYR A 5 2.72 14.71 10.97
C TYR A 5 1.42 14.54 10.18
N SER A 6 0.27 14.78 10.80
CA SER A 6 -1.03 14.70 10.12
C SER A 6 -1.14 15.67 8.93
N ARG A 7 -0.67 16.92 9.06
CA ARG A 7 -0.71 17.90 7.96
C ARG A 7 0.26 17.56 6.84
N ALA A 8 1.40 16.97 7.16
CA ALA A 8 2.33 16.46 6.14
C ALA A 8 1.69 15.33 5.34
N MET A 9 1.09 14.34 6.01
CA MET A 9 0.41 13.21 5.35
C MET A 9 -0.75 13.65 4.46
N VAL A 10 -1.54 14.67 4.85
CA VAL A 10 -2.60 15.20 3.98
C VAL A 10 -2.06 15.73 2.65
N ARG A 11 -0.89 16.37 2.64
CA ARG A 11 -0.28 16.87 1.40
C ARG A 11 0.31 15.73 0.59
N ILE A 12 1.08 14.86 1.24
CA ILE A 12 1.71 13.70 0.61
C ILE A 12 0.65 12.81 -0.07
N CYS A 13 -0.43 12.43 0.63
CA CYS A 13 -1.46 11.57 0.05
C CYS A 13 -2.19 12.20 -1.15
N LYS A 14 -2.33 13.54 -1.18
CA LYS A 14 -2.93 14.24 -2.34
C LYS A 14 -2.07 14.08 -3.59
N GLU A 15 -0.76 14.24 -3.43
CA GLU A 15 0.20 14.14 -4.54
C GLU A 15 0.45 12.67 -4.94
N GLU A 16 0.66 11.77 -3.97
CA GLU A 16 0.96 10.36 -4.23
C GLU A 16 -0.19 9.61 -4.92
N SER A 17 -1.45 9.96 -4.62
CA SER A 17 -2.61 9.33 -5.27
C SER A 17 -2.62 9.53 -6.80
N PHE A 18 -2.09 10.66 -7.27
CA PHE A 18 -1.94 10.93 -8.70
C PHE A 18 -0.90 9.98 -9.32
N HIS A 19 0.27 9.87 -8.71
CA HIS A 19 1.33 8.97 -9.19
C HIS A 19 0.91 7.50 -9.15
N GLN A 20 0.16 7.09 -8.12
CA GLN A 20 -0.41 5.75 -8.03
C GLN A 20 -1.35 5.46 -9.20
N ARG A 21 -2.22 6.42 -9.56
CA ARG A 21 -3.11 6.29 -10.72
C ARG A 21 -2.31 6.12 -12.02
N GLN A 22 -1.30 6.95 -12.24
CA GLN A 22 -0.46 6.85 -13.44
C GLN A 22 0.24 5.48 -13.53
N GLY A 23 0.76 4.97 -12.40
CA GLY A 23 1.37 3.63 -12.35
C GLY A 23 0.39 2.52 -12.73
N TYR A 24 -0.83 2.56 -12.18
CA TYR A 24 -1.89 1.62 -12.53
C TYR A 24 -2.26 1.69 -14.02
N GLU A 25 -2.42 2.89 -14.60
CA GLU A 25 -2.76 3.05 -16.01
C GLU A 25 -1.71 2.47 -16.96
N ILE A 26 -0.42 2.58 -16.61
CA ILE A 26 0.68 1.98 -17.37
C ILE A 26 0.54 0.45 -17.38
N LEU A 27 0.36 -0.16 -16.21
CA LEU A 27 0.19 -1.62 -16.09
C LEU A 27 -1.09 -2.08 -16.82
N LEU A 28 -2.19 -1.36 -16.65
CA LEU A 28 -3.47 -1.66 -17.29
C LEU A 28 -3.38 -1.60 -18.81
N THR A 29 -2.68 -0.60 -19.35
CA THR A 29 -2.47 -0.45 -20.79
C THR A 29 -1.68 -1.63 -21.35
N MET A 30 -0.59 -2.04 -20.68
CA MET A 30 0.17 -3.23 -21.08
C MET A 30 -0.66 -4.51 -21.02
N MET A 31 -1.47 -4.68 -19.96
CA MET A 31 -2.29 -5.88 -19.79
C MET A 31 -3.44 -5.98 -20.80
N ARG A 32 -4.08 -4.85 -21.15
CA ARG A 32 -5.22 -4.83 -22.07
C ARG A 32 -4.83 -4.77 -23.54
N HIS A 33 -3.80 -3.98 -23.86
CA HIS A 33 -3.46 -3.61 -25.24
C HIS A 33 -2.04 -3.99 -25.65
N GLY A 34 -1.23 -4.50 -24.72
CA GLY A 34 0.16 -4.89 -24.99
C GLY A 34 0.32 -6.25 -25.65
N THR A 35 1.56 -6.53 -26.07
CA THR A 35 1.99 -7.84 -26.59
C THR A 35 1.99 -8.90 -25.50
N GLN A 36 2.09 -10.17 -25.87
CA GLN A 36 2.20 -11.26 -24.88
C GLN A 36 3.42 -11.05 -23.96
N ALA A 37 4.56 -10.66 -24.51
CA ALA A 37 5.76 -10.37 -23.72
C ALA A 37 5.55 -9.23 -22.70
N GLN A 38 4.75 -8.20 -23.03
CA GLN A 38 4.41 -7.13 -22.08
C GLN A 38 3.48 -7.62 -20.98
N LYS A 39 2.52 -8.49 -21.29
CA LYS A 39 1.64 -9.10 -20.28
C LYS A 39 2.42 -9.99 -19.32
N ASP A 40 3.32 -10.81 -19.86
CA ASP A 40 4.19 -11.69 -19.08
C ASP A 40 5.11 -10.89 -18.16
N MET A 41 5.64 -9.75 -18.65
CA MET A 41 6.44 -8.81 -17.85
C MET A 41 5.66 -8.23 -16.67
N VAL A 42 4.41 -7.82 -16.89
CA VAL A 42 3.56 -7.32 -15.78
C VAL A 42 3.27 -8.44 -14.79
N GLN A 43 2.92 -9.64 -15.25
CA GLN A 43 2.64 -10.76 -14.37
C GLN A 43 3.86 -11.16 -13.53
N ASP A 44 5.05 -11.22 -14.14
CA ASP A 44 6.30 -11.47 -13.41
C ASP A 44 6.58 -10.40 -12.35
N ALA A 45 6.37 -9.12 -12.69
CA ALA A 45 6.53 -8.03 -11.73
C ALA A 45 5.56 -8.17 -10.54
N ILE A 46 4.29 -8.48 -10.78
CA ILE A 46 3.30 -8.69 -9.72
C ILE A 46 3.65 -9.91 -8.86
N ASN A 47 4.05 -11.02 -9.47
CA ASN A 47 4.46 -12.23 -8.73
C ASN A 47 5.61 -11.95 -7.75
N ARG A 48 6.58 -11.12 -8.16
CA ARG A 48 7.73 -10.75 -7.33
C ARG A 48 7.38 -9.72 -6.25
N LEU A 49 6.45 -8.80 -6.52
CA LEU A 49 6.21 -7.64 -5.66
C LEU A 49 4.97 -7.74 -4.79
N TRP A 50 4.05 -8.69 -5.04
CA TRP A 50 2.82 -8.83 -4.26
C TRP A 50 3.08 -9.01 -2.76
N TRP A 51 3.85 -10.04 -2.39
CA TRP A 51 4.14 -10.32 -0.98
C TRP A 51 4.96 -9.21 -0.30
N PRO A 52 6.03 -8.65 -0.91
CA PRO A 52 6.70 -7.48 -0.37
C PRO A 52 5.77 -6.28 -0.12
N SER A 53 4.79 -6.04 -1.00
CA SER A 53 3.81 -4.96 -0.82
C SER A 53 2.94 -5.20 0.42
N LEU A 54 2.53 -6.45 0.67
CA LEU A 54 1.78 -6.81 1.89
C LEU A 54 2.62 -6.70 3.18
N MET A 55 3.95 -6.86 3.08
CA MET A 55 4.87 -6.71 4.22
C MET A 55 5.06 -5.24 4.63
N MET A 56 4.73 -4.26 3.76
CA MET A 56 4.83 -2.83 4.08
C MET A 56 3.89 -2.42 5.23
N PHE A 57 2.82 -3.18 5.47
CA PHE A 57 1.92 -2.97 6.61
C PHE A 57 2.53 -3.42 7.94
N GLY A 58 3.73 -4.03 7.95
CA GLY A 58 4.41 -4.50 9.15
C GLY A 58 4.01 -5.92 9.56
N PRO A 59 4.50 -6.41 10.72
CA PRO A 59 4.18 -7.74 11.25
C PRO A 59 2.71 -7.87 11.62
N SER A 60 2.25 -9.09 11.93
CA SER A 60 0.92 -9.32 12.48
C SER A 60 0.69 -8.55 13.78
N ASP A 61 -0.57 -8.31 14.12
CA ASP A 61 -0.93 -7.55 15.31
C ASP A 61 -0.40 -8.22 16.60
N GLU A 62 -0.32 -9.55 16.63
CA GLU A 62 0.26 -10.34 17.72
C GLU A 62 1.77 -10.16 17.89
N HIS A 63 2.48 -9.79 16.82
CA HIS A 63 3.94 -9.67 16.80
C HIS A 63 4.41 -8.22 16.59
N SER A 64 3.56 -7.24 16.92
CA SER A 64 3.82 -5.82 16.69
C SER A 64 4.08 -5.06 18.00
N PRO A 65 5.34 -5.00 18.49
CA PRO A 65 5.67 -4.50 19.84
C PRO A 65 5.28 -3.03 20.07
N ASN A 66 5.25 -2.23 19.00
CA ASN A 66 4.91 -0.81 19.08
C ASN A 66 3.40 -0.54 19.02
N SER A 67 2.58 -1.53 18.69
CA SER A 67 1.16 -1.31 18.36
C SER A 67 0.34 -0.86 19.56
N ALA A 68 0.50 -1.48 20.73
CA ALA A 68 -0.28 -1.14 21.93
C ALA A 68 -0.14 0.35 22.30
N GLN A 69 1.11 0.84 22.40
CA GLN A 69 1.39 2.24 22.73
C GLN A 69 0.97 3.19 21.59
N SER A 70 1.30 2.85 20.33
CA SER A 70 0.98 3.71 19.19
C SER A 70 -0.52 3.90 18.99
N MET A 71 -1.31 2.87 19.27
CA MET A 71 -2.77 2.92 19.22
C MET A 71 -3.33 3.73 20.41
N ALA A 72 -2.82 3.52 21.63
CA ALA A 72 -3.22 4.29 22.81
C ALA A 72 -2.98 5.80 22.62
N TRP A 73 -1.84 6.17 22.03
CA TRP A 73 -1.53 7.57 21.69
C TRP A 73 -2.17 8.07 20.40
N LYS A 74 -2.95 7.24 19.70
CA LYS A 74 -3.59 7.55 18.42
C LYS A 74 -2.58 8.06 17.37
N ILE A 75 -1.34 7.58 17.43
CA ILE A 75 -0.33 7.72 16.38
C ILE A 75 -0.70 6.74 15.27
N LYS A 76 -0.93 5.48 15.65
CA LYS A 76 -1.57 4.46 14.83
C LYS A 76 -3.08 4.53 15.06
N ARG A 77 -3.88 4.46 13.98
CA ARG A 77 -5.36 4.58 14.06
C ARG A 77 -6.08 3.28 13.74
N GLN A 78 -5.40 2.38 13.05
CA GLN A 78 -5.89 1.09 12.57
C GLN A 78 -4.76 0.08 12.71
N SER A 79 -5.09 -1.19 12.91
CA SER A 79 -4.07 -2.21 13.13
C SER A 79 -3.27 -2.53 11.85
N ASN A 80 -2.17 -3.29 11.97
CA ASN A 80 -1.40 -3.68 10.78
C ASN A 80 -2.26 -4.61 9.91
N ASP A 81 -2.91 -5.58 10.55
CA ASP A 81 -3.71 -6.58 9.86
C ASP A 81 -4.99 -5.97 9.26
N GLU A 82 -5.61 -5.00 9.94
CA GLU A 82 -6.79 -4.29 9.43
C GLU A 82 -6.47 -3.52 8.13
N LEU A 83 -5.33 -2.80 8.09
CA LEU A 83 -4.91 -2.10 6.90
C LEU A 83 -4.46 -3.05 5.78
N ARG A 84 -3.76 -4.13 6.12
CA ARG A 84 -3.37 -5.17 5.16
C ARG A 84 -4.59 -5.83 4.53
N GLN A 85 -5.60 -6.16 5.33
CA GLN A 85 -6.84 -6.77 4.83
C GLN A 85 -7.59 -5.82 3.91
N ARG A 86 -7.75 -4.54 4.31
CA ARG A 86 -8.37 -3.52 3.45
C ARG A 86 -7.64 -3.39 2.11
N PHE A 87 -6.31 -3.43 2.11
CA PHE A 87 -5.53 -3.36 0.89
C PHE A 87 -5.81 -4.55 -0.04
N ILE A 88 -5.88 -5.76 0.51
CA ILE A 88 -6.24 -6.97 -0.25
C ILE A 88 -7.65 -6.86 -0.83
N ASP A 89 -8.62 -6.37 -0.06
CA ASP A 89 -10.02 -6.27 -0.51
C ASP A 89 -10.21 -5.21 -1.62
N GLN A 90 -9.32 -4.21 -1.68
CA GLN A 90 -9.40 -3.07 -2.60
C GLN A 90 -8.52 -3.20 -3.85
N THR A 91 -7.64 -4.20 -3.90
CA THR A 91 -6.67 -4.39 -4.99
C THR A 91 -7.03 -5.61 -5.83
#